data_AF-A0A517YBN5-F1
#
_entry.id   AF-A0A517YBN5-F1
#
_cell.length_a   1.000
_cell.length_b   1.000
_cell.length_c   1.000
_cell.angle_alpha   90.00
_cell.angle_beta   90.00
_cell.angle_gamma   90.00
#
_symmetry.space_group_name_H-M   'P 1'
#
loop_
_entity.id
_entity.type
_entity.pdbx_description
1 polymer ?
#
loop_
_entity_poly.entity_id
_entity_poly.type
_entity_poly.pdbx_seq_one_letter_code
_entity_poly.pdbx_strand_id
1 'polypeptide(L)'
;MINPYESPVATNQKISTPGLAVLRGVFFCLNSLVAALFITAGLSAPFQDEWTLGTIFSVLFVGPILAYEIGECLAYFGGSKSAERVIGGFNLGGAVVTAFGIVANLVELLFKEPSRLAEDWPFILVFVSVGSAIVIYFAICGYLRVKWSNPS
;
A
#
# COMPACT_ATOMS: atom_id res chain seq x y z
N MET A 1 -36.09 27.05 -4.57
CA MET A 1 -35.68 27.47 -3.21
C MET A 1 -35.13 26.25 -2.52
N ILE A 2 -33.84 26.25 -2.17
CA ILE A 2 -33.19 25.15 -1.45
C ILE A 2 -33.55 25.31 0.03
N ASN A 3 -34.04 24.25 0.66
CA ASN A 3 -34.43 24.25 2.07
C ASN A 3 -33.17 24.33 2.96
N PRO A 4 -32.96 25.40 3.74
CA PRO A 4 -31.79 25.56 4.60
C PRO A 4 -31.82 24.67 5.86
N TYR A 5 -32.89 23.88 6.06
CA TYR A 5 -33.07 22.97 7.19
C TYR A 5 -32.96 21.49 6.82
N GLU A 6 -32.60 21.16 5.59
CA GLU A 6 -32.12 19.81 5.30
C GLU A 6 -30.73 19.66 5.93
N SER A 7 -30.73 19.17 7.18
CA SER A 7 -29.54 18.59 7.81
C SER A 7 -28.86 17.70 6.76
N PRO A 8 -27.55 17.87 6.51
CA PRO A 8 -26.86 17.10 5.49
C PRO A 8 -27.17 15.65 5.79
N VAL A 9 -27.82 14.99 4.82
CA VAL A 9 -28.21 13.59 4.84
C VAL A 9 -27.22 12.87 5.72
N ALA A 10 -27.64 12.48 6.93
CA ALA A 10 -26.83 11.67 7.81
C ALA A 10 -26.67 10.36 7.06
N THR A 11 -25.61 10.29 6.26
CA THR A 11 -25.36 9.28 5.24
C THR A 11 -25.16 7.98 5.95
N ASN A 12 -26.25 7.28 6.29
CA ASN A 12 -26.34 5.91 6.79
C ASN A 12 -25.00 5.36 7.30
N GLN A 13 -24.40 6.02 8.30
CA GLN A 13 -23.17 5.54 8.90
C GLN A 13 -23.64 4.39 9.78
N LYS A 14 -23.70 3.20 9.17
CA LYS A 14 -23.91 1.95 9.87
C LYS A 14 -22.85 1.95 10.97
N ILE A 15 -23.29 2.15 12.22
CA ILE A 15 -22.44 2.36 13.38
C ILE A 15 -21.41 1.25 13.35
N SER A 16 -20.18 1.60 12.94
CA SER A 16 -19.11 0.64 12.92
C SER A 16 -18.88 0.26 14.37
N THR A 17 -18.89 -1.04 14.67
CA THR A 17 -18.52 -1.52 16.01
C THR A 17 -17.20 -0.85 16.41
N PRO A 18 -17.04 -0.36 17.64
CA PRO A 18 -15.89 0.47 18.02
C PRO A 18 -14.53 -0.17 17.64
N GLY A 19 -14.42 -1.50 17.70
CA GLY A 19 -13.22 -2.21 17.24
C GLY A 19 -12.92 -2.11 15.74
N LEU A 20 -13.95 -2.05 14.88
CA LEU A 20 -13.78 -1.88 13.43
C LEU A 20 -13.33 -0.45 13.09
N ALA A 21 -13.83 0.56 13.80
CA ALA A 21 -13.39 1.94 13.62
C ALA A 21 -11.89 2.10 13.94
N VAL A 22 -11.46 1.53 15.07
CA VAL A 22 -10.03 1.53 15.46
C VAL A 22 -9.19 0.81 14.40
N LEU A 23 -9.61 -0.37 13.96
CA LEU A 23 -8.86 -1.14 12.96
C LEU A 23 -8.75 -0.41 11.62
N ARG A 24 -9.83 0.27 11.19
CA ARG A 24 -9.80 1.13 9.99
C ARG A 24 -8.82 2.28 10.13
N GLY A 25 -8.78 2.94 11.28
CA GLY A 25 -7.81 3.99 11.58
C GLY A 25 -6.37 3.48 11.56
N VAL A 26 -6.11 2.31 12.16
CA VAL A 26 -4.78 1.67 12.13
C VAL A 26 -4.36 1.36 10.69
N PHE A 27 -5.24 0.78 9.87
CA PHE A 27 -4.92 0.49 8.47
C PHE A 27 -4.69 1.75 7.64
N PHE A 28 -5.48 2.81 7.87
CA PHE A 28 -5.25 4.11 7.25
C PHE A 28 -3.84 4.61 7.56
N CYS A 29 -3.48 4.73 8.84
CA CYS A 29 -2.16 5.22 9.24
C CYS A 29 -1.00 4.36 8.70
N LEU A 30 -1.15 3.03 8.72
CA LEU A 30 -0.12 2.13 8.20
C LEU A 30 0.00 2.21 6.67
N ASN A 31 -1.10 2.34 5.94
CA ASN A 31 -1.05 2.54 4.49
C ASN A 31 -0.40 3.87 4.12
N SER A 32 -0.74 4.96 4.81
CA SER A 32 -0.09 6.26 4.61
C SER A 32 1.41 6.20 4.90
N LEU A 33 1.82 5.48 5.96
CA LEU A 33 3.23 5.29 6.28
C LEU A 33 3.96 4.51 5.18
N VAL A 34 3.40 3.39 4.71
CA VAL A 34 3.98 2.58 3.63
C VAL A 34 4.03 3.36 2.31
N ALA A 35 2.98 4.12 1.99
CA ALA A 35 2.95 5.00 0.82
C ALA A 35 4.05 6.08 0.90
N ALA A 36 4.22 6.72 2.06
CA ALA A 36 5.28 7.72 2.26
C ALA A 36 6.68 7.11 2.09
N LEU A 37 6.90 5.88 2.56
CA LEU A 37 8.17 5.16 2.36
C LEU A 37 8.44 4.89 0.88
N PHE A 38 7.45 4.38 0.14
CA PHE A 38 7.62 4.13 -1.30
C PHE A 38 7.80 5.42 -2.09
N ILE A 39 7.09 6.49 -1.76
CA ILE A 39 7.27 7.80 -2.41
C ILE A 39 8.69 8.31 -2.14
N THR A 40 9.15 8.26 -0.89
CA THR A 40 10.50 8.70 -0.52
C THR A 40 11.57 7.89 -1.24
N ALA A 41 11.41 6.57 -1.31
CA ALA A 41 12.32 5.69 -2.04
C ALA A 41 12.30 5.95 -3.56
N GLY A 42 11.12 6.20 -4.14
CA GLY A 42 10.99 6.54 -5.56
C GLY A 42 11.61 7.90 -5.90
N LEU A 43 11.47 8.89 -5.02
CA LEU A 43 12.05 10.23 -5.18
C LEU A 43 13.56 10.28 -4.90
N SER A 44 14.09 9.35 -4.11
CA SER A 44 15.54 9.27 -3.85
C SER A 44 16.30 8.56 -4.97
N ALA A 45 15.62 7.74 -5.79
CA ALA A 45 16.22 6.95 -6.84
C ALA A 45 17.03 7.77 -7.89
N PRO A 46 16.58 8.96 -8.36
CA PRO A 46 17.36 9.79 -9.31
C PRO A 46 18.69 10.31 -8.78
N PHE A 47 18.89 10.30 -7.46
CA PHE A 47 20.12 10.75 -6.81
C PHE A 47 21.13 9.63 -6.62
N GLN A 48 20.81 8.41 -7.06
CA GLN A 48 21.77 7.31 -7.12
C GLN A 48 22.53 7.41 -8.45
N ASP A 49 23.85 7.23 -8.41
CA ASP A 49 24.76 7.49 -9.55
C ASP A 49 24.48 6.64 -10.80
N GLU A 50 23.64 5.61 -10.68
CA GLU A 50 23.27 4.72 -11.78
C GLU A 50 21.81 4.92 -12.22
N TRP A 51 21.62 5.52 -13.40
CA TRP A 51 20.33 5.58 -14.09
C TRP A 51 20.00 4.22 -14.71
N THR A 52 19.60 3.28 -13.87
CA THR A 52 19.11 1.96 -14.30
C THR A 52 17.63 2.02 -14.67
N LEU A 53 17.13 1.02 -15.40
CA LEU A 53 15.69 0.83 -15.58
C LEU A 53 14.94 0.79 -14.23
N GLY A 54 15.58 0.25 -13.18
CA GLY A 54 15.05 0.24 -11.82
C GLY A 54 14.78 1.64 -11.27
N THR A 55 15.67 2.60 -11.54
CA THR A 55 15.50 4.01 -11.18
C THR A 55 14.30 4.64 -11.87
N ILE A 56 14.15 4.41 -13.19
CA ILE A 56 13.03 4.94 -13.98
C ILE A 56 11.70 4.36 -13.49
N PHE A 57 11.63 3.04 -13.28
CA PHE A 57 10.43 2.40 -12.75
C PHE A 57 10.09 2.95 -11.36
N SER A 58 11.07 3.12 -10.48
CA SER A 58 10.87 3.64 -9.12
C SER A 58 10.24 5.05 -9.11
N VAL A 59 10.66 5.94 -10.02
CA VAL A 59 10.04 7.26 -10.18
C VAL A 59 8.62 7.16 -10.75
N LEU A 60 8.40 6.31 -11.74
CA LEU A 60 7.08 6.10 -12.35
C LEU A 60 6.05 5.55 -11.36
N PHE A 61 6.47 4.82 -10.32
CA PHE A 61 5.60 4.31 -9.27
C PHE A 61 5.09 5.39 -8.29
N VAL A 62 5.72 6.56 -8.21
CA VAL A 62 5.31 7.64 -7.29
C VAL A 62 3.88 8.12 -7.57
N GLY A 63 3.54 8.34 -8.85
CA GLY A 63 2.19 8.79 -9.26
C GLY A 63 1.08 7.82 -8.86
N PRO A 64 1.16 6.53 -9.22
CA PRO A 64 0.23 5.50 -8.76
C PRO A 64 0.08 5.41 -7.24
N ILE A 65 1.17 5.53 -6.48
CA ILE A 65 1.12 5.48 -5.01
C ILE A 65 0.41 6.72 -4.44
N LEU A 66 0.66 7.91 -4.99
CA LEU A 66 -0.06 9.13 -4.61
C LEU A 66 -1.57 9.00 -4.91
N ALA A 67 -1.93 8.46 -6.07
CA ALA A 67 -3.33 8.23 -6.42
C ALA A 67 -3.99 7.22 -5.47
N TYR A 68 -3.26 6.17 -5.09
CA TYR A 68 -3.70 5.21 -4.07
C TYR A 68 -3.96 5.92 -2.73
N GLU A 69 -3.04 6.77 -2.26
CA GLU A 69 -3.16 7.48 -0.98
C GLU A 69 -4.32 8.48 -0.96
N ILE A 70 -4.57 9.16 -2.09
CA ILE A 70 -5.77 10.00 -2.25
C ILE A 70 -7.02 9.14 -2.14
N GLY A 71 -7.04 7.98 -2.79
CA GLY A 71 -8.16 7.02 -2.70
C GLY A 71 -8.36 6.48 -1.27
N GLU A 72 -7.28 6.24 -0.56
CA GLU A 72 -7.25 5.81 0.85
C GLU A 72 -7.89 6.86 1.77
N CYS A 73 -7.51 8.13 1.61
CA CYS A 73 -8.11 9.25 2.32
C CYS A 73 -9.61 9.38 2.03
N LEU A 74 -10.00 9.28 0.75
CA LEU A 74 -11.41 9.35 0.35
C LEU A 74 -12.23 8.16 0.88
N ALA A 75 -11.65 6.96 0.92
CA ALA A 75 -12.31 5.79 1.50
C ALA A 75 -12.52 5.95 3.01
N TYR A 76 -11.49 6.42 3.73
CA TYR A 76 -11.53 6.60 5.18
C TYR A 76 -12.50 7.71 5.61
N PHE A 77 -12.36 8.92 5.06
CA PHE A 77 -13.20 10.07 5.45
C PHE A 77 -14.59 10.04 4.79
N GLY A 78 -14.70 9.47 3.59
CA GLY A 78 -15.97 9.35 2.87
C GLY A 78 -16.87 8.20 3.34
N GLY A 79 -16.33 7.23 4.09
CA GLY A 79 -17.09 6.10 4.64
C GLY A 79 -17.70 5.16 3.58
N SER A 80 -17.22 5.22 2.34
CA SER A 80 -17.76 4.45 1.21
C SER A 80 -17.25 3.00 1.24
N LYS A 81 -18.17 2.04 1.42
CA LYS A 81 -17.84 0.60 1.36
C LYS A 81 -17.28 0.17 0.00
N SER A 82 -17.76 0.79 -1.08
CA SER A 82 -17.24 0.50 -2.42
C SER A 82 -15.79 0.97 -2.56
N ALA A 83 -15.47 2.15 -2.01
CA ALA A 83 -14.11 2.66 -1.99
C ALA A 83 -13.20 1.77 -1.12
N GLU A 84 -13.65 1.37 0.08
CA GLU A 84 -12.89 0.42 0.93
C GLU A 84 -12.63 -0.91 0.23
N ARG A 85 -13.59 -1.43 -0.55
CA ARG A 85 -13.40 -2.66 -1.32
C ARG A 85 -12.38 -2.49 -2.44
N VAL A 86 -12.45 -1.40 -3.19
CA VAL A 86 -11.51 -1.09 -4.28
C VAL A 86 -10.08 -0.98 -3.73
N ILE A 87 -9.92 -0.22 -2.66
CA ILE A 87 -8.67 -0.10 -1.93
C ILE A 87 -8.19 -1.45 -1.38
N GLY A 88 -9.10 -2.27 -0.84
CA GLY A 88 -8.77 -3.63 -0.42
C GLY A 88 -8.24 -4.49 -1.58
N GLY A 89 -8.82 -4.32 -2.78
CA GLY A 89 -8.30 -4.92 -4.01
C GLY A 89 -6.92 -4.40 -4.40
N PHE A 90 -6.67 -3.09 -4.29
CA PHE A 90 -5.34 -2.51 -4.50
C PHE A 90 -4.31 -3.07 -3.52
N ASN A 91 -4.65 -3.27 -2.25
CA ASN A 91 -3.74 -3.89 -1.27
C ASN A 91 -3.42 -5.34 -1.64
N LEU A 92 -4.41 -6.13 -2.05
CA LEU A 92 -4.16 -7.49 -2.52
C LEU A 92 -3.27 -7.51 -3.77
N GLY A 93 -3.54 -6.63 -4.75
CA GLY A 93 -2.71 -6.48 -5.95
C GLY A 93 -1.29 -6.02 -5.60
N GLY A 94 -1.16 -5.05 -4.69
CA GLY A 94 0.12 -4.56 -4.18
C GLY A 94 0.92 -5.67 -3.50
N ALA A 95 0.29 -6.50 -2.67
CA ALA A 95 0.94 -7.66 -2.05
C ALA A 95 1.55 -8.60 -3.10
N VAL A 96 0.81 -8.89 -4.18
CA VAL A 96 1.28 -9.73 -5.27
C VAL A 96 2.46 -9.08 -5.98
N VAL A 97 2.33 -7.82 -6.39
CA VAL A 97 3.39 -7.08 -7.11
C VAL A 97 4.66 -6.99 -6.26
N THR A 98 4.54 -6.65 -4.98
CA THR A 98 5.69 -6.58 -4.05
C THR A 98 6.33 -7.96 -3.88
N ALA A 99 5.56 -9.04 -3.73
CA ALA A 99 6.10 -10.39 -3.60
C ALA A 99 6.89 -10.81 -4.85
N PHE A 100 6.34 -10.58 -6.05
CA PHE A 100 7.05 -10.83 -7.30
C PHE A 100 8.31 -9.97 -7.44
N GLY A 101 8.25 -8.70 -7.03
CA GLY A 101 9.40 -7.81 -7.01
C GLY A 101 10.54 -8.31 -6.12
N ILE A 102 10.23 -8.79 -4.91
CA ILE A 102 11.23 -9.38 -3.99
C ILE A 102 11.88 -10.61 -4.65
N VAL A 103 11.07 -11.52 -5.18
CA VAL A 103 11.58 -12.75 -5.83
C VAL A 103 12.44 -12.41 -7.04
N ALA A 104 12.01 -11.48 -7.89
CA ALA A 104 12.77 -11.07 -9.07
C ALA A 104 14.15 -10.48 -8.71
N ASN A 105 14.20 -9.58 -7.71
CA ASN A 105 15.47 -9.00 -7.24
C ASN A 105 16.40 -10.06 -6.64
N LEU A 106 15.86 -11.01 -5.86
CA LEU A 106 16.66 -12.11 -5.31
C LEU A 106 17.22 -13.02 -6.41
N VAL A 107 16.40 -13.37 -7.39
CA VAL A 107 16.81 -14.18 -8.56
C VAL A 107 17.91 -13.44 -9.33
N GLU A 108 17.72 -12.15 -9.60
CA GLU A 108 18.73 -11.34 -10.29
C GLU A 108 20.06 -11.34 -9.54
N LEU A 109 20.05 -11.11 -8.23
CA LEU A 109 21.25 -11.13 -7.40
C LEU A 109 21.93 -12.51 -7.39
N LEU A 110 21.15 -13.58 -7.31
CA LEU A 110 21.65 -14.96 -7.30
C LEU A 110 22.34 -15.36 -8.62
N PHE A 111 21.81 -14.91 -9.76
CA PHE A 111 22.31 -15.32 -11.08
C PHE A 111 23.31 -14.34 -11.71
N LYS A 112 23.18 -13.03 -11.48
CA LYS A 112 24.05 -12.03 -12.10
C LYS A 112 25.28 -11.69 -11.26
N GLU A 113 25.12 -11.61 -9.93
CA GLU A 113 26.17 -11.11 -9.03
C GLU A 113 26.36 -12.03 -7.82
N PRO A 114 26.61 -13.35 -8.01
CA PRO A 114 26.69 -14.30 -6.91
C PRO A 114 27.84 -14.01 -5.92
N SER A 115 28.89 -13.30 -6.34
CA SER A 115 29.98 -12.88 -5.46
C SER A 115 29.54 -11.86 -4.40
N ARG A 116 28.51 -11.06 -4.67
CA ARG A 116 28.00 -10.04 -3.73
C ARG A 116 27.06 -10.59 -2.67
N LEU A 117 26.57 -11.82 -2.83
CA LEU A 117 25.67 -12.46 -1.86
C LEU A 117 26.25 -12.51 -0.44
N ALA A 118 27.56 -12.76 -0.31
CA ALA A 118 28.22 -12.85 0.98
C ALA A 118 28.42 -11.47 1.63
N GLU A 119 28.71 -10.45 0.83
CA GLU A 119 28.93 -9.07 1.28
C GLU A 119 27.62 -8.38 1.67
N ASP A 120 26.58 -8.57 0.85
CA ASP A 120 25.28 -7.92 1.01
C ASP A 120 24.30 -8.75 1.86
N TRP A 121 24.71 -9.90 2.40
CA TRP A 121 23.83 -10.82 3.16
C TRP A 121 22.97 -10.15 4.25
N PRO A 122 23.53 -9.28 5.11
CA PRO A 122 22.74 -8.60 6.13
C PRO A 122 21.67 -7.68 5.52
N PHE A 123 22.00 -6.99 4.42
CA PHE A 123 21.07 -6.12 3.72
C PHE A 123 19.97 -6.92 3.03
N ILE A 124 20.30 -8.04 2.40
CA ILE A 124 19.35 -8.97 1.78
C ILE A 124 18.35 -9.48 2.83
N LEU A 125 18.82 -9.88 4.02
CA LEU A 125 17.94 -10.34 5.09
C LEU A 125 16.96 -9.25 5.54
N VAL A 126 17.43 -8.01 5.69
CA VAL A 126 16.57 -6.87 6.03
C VAL A 126 15.56 -6.61 4.91
N PHE A 127 16.01 -6.57 3.66
CA PHE A 127 15.15 -6.37 2.49
C PHE A 127 14.04 -7.42 2.40
N VAL A 128 14.39 -8.71 2.53
CA VAL A 128 13.42 -9.80 2.48
C VAL A 128 12.48 -9.77 3.68
N SER A 129 12.98 -9.47 4.89
CA SER A 129 12.15 -9.42 6.10
C SER A 129 11.14 -8.27 6.04
N VAL A 130 11.59 -7.07 5.70
CA VAL A 130 10.72 -5.88 5.55
C VAL A 130 9.75 -6.09 4.40
N GLY A 131 10.24 -6.58 3.25
CA GLY A 131 9.40 -6.87 2.09
C GLY A 131 8.31 -7.90 2.40
N SER A 132 8.66 -8.99 3.08
CA SER A 132 7.70 -10.02 3.49
C SER A 132 6.66 -9.47 4.48
N ALA A 133 7.08 -8.63 5.42
CA ALA A 133 6.17 -7.97 6.35
C ALA A 133 5.16 -7.06 5.62
N ILE A 134 5.62 -6.29 4.62
CA ILE A 134 4.74 -5.45 3.78
C ILE A 134 3.75 -6.32 3.00
N VAL A 135 4.21 -7.43 2.40
CA VAL A 135 3.34 -8.36 1.65
C VAL A 135 2.26 -8.96 2.56
N ILE A 136 2.64 -9.45 3.74
CA ILE A 136 1.70 -10.02 4.72
C ILE A 136 0.69 -8.96 5.17
N TYR A 137 1.18 -7.76 5.49
CA TYR A 137 0.33 -6.65 5.88
C TYR A 137 -0.70 -6.31 4.80
N PHE A 138 -0.26 -6.11 3.56
CA PHE A 138 -1.15 -5.81 2.44
C PHE A 138 -2.15 -6.93 2.15
N ALA A 139 -1.73 -8.20 2.24
CA ALA A 139 -2.61 -9.34 2.08
C ALA A 139 -3.72 -9.35 3.14
N ILE A 140 -3.35 -9.20 4.42
CA ILE A 140 -4.30 -9.20 5.54
C ILE A 140 -5.22 -7.98 5.48
N CYS A 141 -4.65 -6.78 5.31
CA CYS A 141 -5.39 -5.53 5.21
C CYS A 141 -6.39 -5.57 4.05
N GLY A 142 -5.93 -5.99 2.86
CA GLY A 142 -6.74 -6.12 1.67
C GLY A 142 -7.88 -7.12 1.84
N TYR A 143 -7.58 -8.33 2.35
CA TYR A 143 -8.59 -9.35 2.63
C TYR A 143 -9.67 -8.86 3.59
N LEU A 144 -9.26 -8.26 4.72
CA LEU A 144 -10.21 -7.76 5.72
C LEU A 144 -11.09 -6.66 5.17
N ARG A 145 -10.52 -5.73 4.41
CA ARG A 145 -11.25 -4.64 3.73
C ARG A 145 -12.28 -5.15 2.74
N VAL A 146 -11.92 -6.11 1.91
CA VAL A 146 -12.87 -6.75 0.98
C VAL A 146 -13.97 -7.48 1.75
N LYS A 147 -13.60 -8.25 2.79
CA LYS A 147 -14.54 -9.06 3.57
C LYS A 147 -15.61 -8.23 4.27
N TRP A 148 -15.23 -7.17 5.00
CA TRP A 148 -16.21 -6.36 5.73
C TRP A 148 -17.01 -5.40 4.83
N SER A 149 -16.54 -5.18 3.60
CA SER A 149 -17.21 -4.33 2.61
C SER A 149 -18.21 -5.10 1.75
N ASN A 150 -18.26 -6.43 1.86
CA ASN A 150 -19.28 -7.24 1.19
C ASN A 150 -20.63 -7.12 1.90
N PRO A 151 -21.73 -6.83 1.17
CA PRO A 151 -23.06 -6.98 1.73
C PRO A 151 -23.31 -8.46 2.00
N SER A 152 -23.48 -8.80 3.28
CA SER A 152 -24.05 -10.06 3.74
C SER A 152 -25.51 -10.17 3.33
#